data_AF-A0ABD1QT23-F1
#
_entry.id   AF-A0ABD1QT23-F1
#
_cell.length_a   1.000
_cell.length_b   1.000
_cell.length_c   1.000
_cell.angle_alpha   90.00
_cell.angle_beta   90.00
_cell.angle_gamma   90.00
#
_symmetry.space_group_name_H-M   'P 1'
#
loop_
_entity.id
_entity.type
_entity.pdbx_description
1 polymer ?
#
loop_
_entity_poly.entity_id
_entity_poly.type
_entity_poly.pdbx_seq_one_letter_code
_entity_poly.pdbx_strand_id
1 'polypeptide(L)'
;MDYISCNCRTFEFEGYPCRHMICFFKKKQIIPLPEKYILRRWTKNAKAAIIYDTNAEFESHDGPDKCLMARHGLLAHKAMMLVDDASLTDARSSYLLGEFENLHLRIKEIDFDGNNVNPHSNSKSREQRDIQDPTEVRAKGCGKRLKSLKEKAISRGNRQYSFYGAVGHDKRTCTSSIFNSMYFHL
;
A
#
# COMPACT_ATOMS: atom_id res chain seq x y z
N MET A 1 -4.01 6.71 -43.28
CA MET A 1 -3.38 7.17 -42.02
C MET A 1 -4.51 7.75 -41.19
N ASP A 2 -5.19 6.90 -40.41
CA ASP A 2 -6.59 7.16 -40.06
C ASP A 2 -6.67 7.81 -38.67
N TYR A 3 -6.26 9.07 -38.59
CA TYR A 3 -6.44 9.87 -37.39
C TYR A 3 -7.94 10.18 -37.22
N ILE A 4 -8.48 9.81 -36.07
CA ILE A 4 -9.88 9.90 -35.70
C ILE A 4 -9.88 10.70 -34.42
N SER A 5 -10.51 11.87 -34.47
CA SER A 5 -10.82 12.67 -33.30
C SER A 5 -12.32 12.60 -33.03
N CYS A 6 -12.71 12.74 -31.77
CA CYS A 6 -14.10 12.87 -31.36
C CYS A 6 -14.28 14.22 -30.68
N ASN A 7 -15.34 14.95 -31.03
CA ASN A 7 -15.68 16.20 -30.35
C ASN A 7 -15.94 16.05 -28.84
N CYS A 8 -16.22 14.82 -28.39
CA CYS A 8 -16.34 14.47 -26.98
C CYS A 8 -15.02 14.55 -26.20
N ARG A 9 -13.88 14.57 -26.90
CA ARG A 9 -12.52 14.73 -26.36
C ARG A 9 -12.11 13.74 -25.26
N THR A 10 -12.84 12.65 -25.08
CA THR A 10 -12.57 11.67 -24.01
C THR A 10 -11.21 11.01 -24.18
N PHE A 11 -10.73 10.84 -25.41
CA PHE A 11 -9.38 10.30 -25.61
C PHE A 11 -8.32 11.30 -25.15
N GLU A 12 -8.53 12.59 -25.34
CA GLU A 12 -7.61 13.64 -24.95
C GLU A 12 -7.58 13.81 -23.41
N PHE A 13 -8.73 13.66 -22.75
CA PHE A 13 -8.83 13.79 -21.28
C PHE A 13 -8.56 12.47 -20.53
N GLU A 14 -9.13 11.36 -20.97
CA GLU A 14 -9.08 10.07 -20.27
C GLU A 14 -8.14 9.05 -20.94
N GLY A 15 -7.75 9.29 -22.20
CA GLY A 15 -6.73 8.51 -22.94
C GLY A 15 -7.11 7.10 -23.31
N TYR A 16 -8.40 6.82 -23.35
CA TYR A 16 -8.93 5.65 -24.04
C TYR A 16 -10.00 6.10 -25.04
N PRO A 17 -10.20 5.36 -26.15
CA PRO A 17 -11.21 5.72 -27.14
C PRO A 17 -12.60 5.80 -26.53
N CYS A 18 -13.30 6.91 -26.77
CA CYS A 18 -14.70 7.03 -26.37
C CYS A 18 -15.60 6.02 -27.10
N ARG A 19 -16.86 5.89 -26.63
CA ARG A 19 -17.89 5.08 -27.33
C ARG A 19 -18.02 5.42 -28.82
N HIS A 20 -17.89 6.70 -29.20
CA HIS A 20 -18.05 7.14 -30.58
C HIS A 20 -16.92 6.62 -31.47
N MET A 21 -15.68 6.67 -30.98
CA MET A 21 -14.51 6.15 -31.68
C MET A 21 -14.58 4.62 -31.80
N ILE A 22 -14.99 3.94 -30.72
CA ILE A 22 -15.20 2.48 -30.74
C ILE A 22 -16.24 2.07 -31.78
N CYS A 23 -17.37 2.78 -31.86
CA CYS A 23 -18.39 2.53 -32.88
C CYS A 23 -17.84 2.74 -34.30
N PHE A 24 -17.01 3.77 -34.51
CA PHE A 24 -16.37 4.02 -35.79
C PHE A 24 -15.39 2.89 -36.17
N PHE A 25 -14.52 2.45 -35.23
CA PHE A 25 -13.60 1.33 -35.45
C PHE A 25 -14.35 0.06 -35.87
N LYS A 26 -15.47 -0.26 -35.19
CA LYS A 26 -16.34 -1.37 -35.58
C LYS A 26 -16.87 -1.24 -37.01
N LYS A 27 -17.40 -0.07 -37.37
CA LYS A 27 -17.95 0.17 -38.73
C LYS A 27 -16.88 0.07 -39.81
N LYS A 28 -15.64 0.47 -39.50
CA LYS A 28 -14.50 0.37 -40.42
C LYS A 28 -13.79 -0.97 -40.38
N GLN A 29 -14.29 -1.94 -39.59
CA GLN A 29 -13.68 -3.26 -39.42
C GLN A 29 -12.21 -3.18 -38.98
N ILE A 30 -11.88 -2.16 -38.17
CA ILE A 30 -10.56 -2.02 -37.57
C ILE A 30 -10.55 -2.93 -36.33
N ILE A 31 -9.95 -4.11 -36.48
CA ILE A 31 -9.97 -5.18 -35.48
C ILE A 31 -8.91 -4.93 -34.38
N PRO A 32 -7.61 -4.76 -34.69
CA PRO A 32 -6.69 -4.25 -33.70
C PRO A 32 -6.89 -2.74 -33.55
N LEU A 33 -7.05 -2.28 -32.32
CA LEU A 33 -7.02 -0.85 -32.04
C LEU A 33 -5.65 -0.31 -32.47
N PRO A 34 -5.56 0.73 -33.32
CA PRO A 34 -4.28 1.26 -33.76
C PRO A 34 -3.44 1.74 -32.57
N GLU A 35 -2.12 1.50 -32.61
CA GLU A 35 -1.20 1.74 -31.50
C GLU A 35 -1.26 3.18 -30.94
N LYS A 36 -1.50 4.17 -31.80
CA LYS A 36 -1.65 5.57 -31.40
C LYS A 36 -2.80 5.84 -30.42
N TYR A 37 -3.75 4.91 -30.28
CA TYR A 37 -4.84 4.99 -29.29
C TYR A 37 -4.61 4.11 -28.07
N ILE A 38 -3.45 3.43 -27.99
CA ILE A 38 -3.02 2.61 -26.86
C ILE A 38 -1.95 3.39 -26.10
N LEU A 39 -2.35 4.16 -25.09
CA LEU A 39 -1.38 4.91 -24.29
C LEU A 39 -0.63 3.99 -23.33
N ARG A 40 0.66 4.30 -23.09
CA ARG A 40 1.55 3.51 -22.21
C ARG A 40 0.95 3.20 -20.84
N ARG A 41 0.21 4.14 -20.24
CA ARG A 41 -0.45 3.96 -18.93
C ARG A 41 -1.48 2.82 -18.91
N TRP A 42 -2.02 2.45 -20.06
CA TRP A 42 -2.99 1.37 -20.24
C TRP A 42 -2.34 0.05 -20.71
N THR A 43 -1.00 -0.01 -20.77
CA THR A 43 -0.26 -1.23 -21.12
C THR A 43 0.15 -2.00 -19.87
N LYS A 44 0.43 -3.31 -20.01
CA LYS A 44 0.99 -4.14 -18.91
C LYS A 44 2.30 -3.55 -18.35
N ASN A 45 3.06 -2.88 -19.21
CA ASN A 45 4.33 -2.25 -18.88
C ASN A 45 4.18 -0.78 -18.44
N ALA A 46 2.99 -0.35 -18.01
CA ALA A 46 2.74 1.02 -17.54
C ALA A 46 3.72 1.46 -16.44
N LYS A 47 4.11 0.54 -15.55
CA LYS A 47 5.08 0.77 -14.47
C LYS A 47 6.54 0.61 -14.90
N ALA A 48 6.80 0.00 -16.06
CA ALA A 48 8.16 -0.23 -16.55
C ALA A 48 8.87 1.10 -16.85
N ALA A 49 8.15 2.12 -17.31
CA ALA A 49 8.77 3.42 -17.56
C ALA A 49 9.28 4.13 -16.30
N ILE A 50 8.61 3.93 -15.15
CA ILE A 50 9.10 4.45 -13.85
C ILE A 50 10.45 3.79 -13.49
N ILE A 51 10.71 2.59 -14.02
CA ILE A 51 11.89 1.76 -13.75
C ILE A 51 13.07 2.10 -14.67
N TYR A 52 12.83 2.67 -15.86
CA TYR A 52 13.88 2.99 -16.85
C TYR A 52 14.25 4.49 -16.90
N ASP A 53 13.45 5.36 -16.29
CA ASP A 53 13.67 6.82 -16.32
C ASP A 53 14.53 7.30 -15.15
N THR A 54 15.59 6.56 -14.81
CA THR A 54 16.62 6.99 -13.86
C THR A 54 17.80 7.67 -14.56
N ASN A 55 17.82 7.65 -15.90
CA ASN A 55 18.85 8.29 -16.72
C ASN A 55 18.34 9.56 -17.43
N ALA A 56 17.04 9.85 -17.41
CA ALA A 56 16.61 11.21 -17.66
C ALA A 56 16.87 11.99 -16.38
N GLU A 57 17.75 12.97 -16.48
CA GLU A 57 17.84 14.08 -15.56
C GLU A 57 16.43 14.65 -15.39
N PHE A 58 15.72 14.15 -14.39
CA PHE A 58 14.47 14.72 -13.95
C PHE A 58 14.84 15.98 -13.19
N GLU A 59 15.19 17.03 -13.94
CA GLU A 59 15.00 18.40 -13.48
C GLU A 59 13.51 18.54 -13.17
N SER A 60 13.18 18.19 -11.94
CA SER A 60 11.84 18.32 -11.45
C SER A 60 11.85 19.19 -10.23
N HIS A 61 11.10 20.26 -10.41
CA HIS A 61 10.58 21.12 -9.39
C HIS A 61 9.51 20.36 -8.57
N ASP A 62 9.78 19.13 -8.14
CA ASP A 62 8.82 18.26 -7.45
C ASP A 62 9.44 17.73 -6.15
N GLY A 63 8.67 17.82 -5.07
CA GLY A 63 9.17 17.66 -3.69
C GLY A 63 9.84 16.31 -3.39
N PRO A 64 10.66 16.25 -2.33
CA PRO A 64 11.50 15.10 -1.97
C PRO A 64 10.73 13.76 -1.85
N ASP A 65 9.45 13.82 -1.50
CA ASP A 65 8.59 12.64 -1.29
C ASP A 65 8.30 11.86 -2.56
N LYS A 66 8.14 12.53 -3.72
CA LYS A 66 7.89 11.86 -5.01
C LYS A 66 9.11 11.06 -5.46
N CYS A 67 10.31 11.59 -5.21
CA CYS A 67 11.57 10.90 -5.46
C CYS A 67 11.74 9.67 -4.54
N LEU A 68 11.32 9.74 -3.27
CA LEU A 68 11.34 8.58 -2.37
C LEU A 68 10.41 7.45 -2.86
N MET A 69 9.16 7.76 -3.21
CA MET A 69 8.20 6.76 -3.67
C MET A 69 8.66 6.08 -4.97
N ALA A 70 9.26 6.83 -5.90
CA ALA A 70 9.82 6.27 -7.13
C ALA A 70 10.97 5.30 -6.84
N ARG A 71 11.95 5.72 -6.02
CA ARG A 71 13.07 4.86 -5.60
C ARG A 71 12.59 3.59 -4.90
N HIS A 72 11.68 3.73 -3.94
CA HIS A 72 11.10 2.59 -3.23
C HIS A 72 10.36 1.64 -4.19
N GLY A 73 9.56 2.17 -5.10
CA GLY A 73 8.83 1.37 -6.09
C GLY A 73 9.76 0.56 -7.00
N LEU A 74 10.87 1.15 -7.45
CA LEU A 74 11.89 0.48 -8.25
C LEU A 74 12.57 -0.66 -7.48
N LEU A 75 13.04 -0.38 -6.26
CA LEU A 75 13.70 -1.36 -5.40
C LEU A 75 12.76 -2.53 -5.08
N ALA A 76 11.51 -2.24 -4.72
CA ALA A 76 10.50 -3.25 -4.42
C ALA A 76 10.21 -4.15 -5.63
N HIS A 77 10.10 -3.58 -6.84
CA HIS A 77 9.89 -4.37 -8.05
C HIS A 77 11.07 -5.32 -8.32
N LYS A 78 12.31 -4.82 -8.23
CA LYS A 78 13.52 -5.64 -8.42
C LYS A 78 13.63 -6.74 -7.37
N ALA A 79 13.36 -6.43 -6.10
CA ALA A 79 13.34 -7.42 -5.03
C ALA A 79 12.26 -8.48 -5.28
N MET A 80 11.06 -8.09 -5.70
CA MET A 80 9.97 -9.03 -5.99
C MET A 80 10.35 -10.02 -7.10
N MET A 81 10.98 -9.55 -8.19
CA MET A 81 11.43 -10.45 -9.25
C MET A 81 12.42 -11.51 -8.75
N LEU A 82 13.32 -11.14 -7.83
CA LEU A 82 14.26 -12.09 -7.21
C LEU A 82 13.53 -13.07 -6.29
N VAL A 83 12.56 -12.59 -5.51
CA VAL A 83 11.74 -13.42 -4.62
C VAL A 83 10.93 -14.43 -5.44
N ASP A 84 10.29 -13.99 -6.53
CA ASP A 84 9.51 -14.85 -7.42
C ASP A 84 10.36 -16.01 -7.97
N ASP A 85 11.57 -15.74 -8.47
CA ASP A 85 12.48 -16.78 -9.01
C ASP A 85 13.11 -17.66 -7.91
N ALA A 86 13.50 -17.07 -6.78
CA ALA A 86 14.14 -17.80 -5.69
C ALA A 86 13.16 -18.71 -4.95
N SER A 87 11.87 -18.34 -4.89
CA SER A 87 10.80 -19.13 -4.24
C SER A 87 10.54 -20.48 -4.90
N LEU A 88 11.08 -20.71 -6.10
CA LEU A 88 10.88 -21.96 -6.86
C LEU A 88 11.63 -23.16 -6.24
N THR A 89 12.68 -22.93 -5.45
CA THR A 89 13.40 -24.01 -4.75
C THR A 89 13.94 -23.59 -3.39
N ASP A 90 14.02 -24.54 -2.45
CA ASP A 90 14.57 -24.28 -1.11
C ASP A 90 16.03 -23.80 -1.16
N ALA A 91 16.84 -24.35 -2.08
CA ALA A 91 18.22 -23.95 -2.25
C ALA A 91 18.36 -22.48 -2.66
N ARG A 92 17.54 -22.02 -3.61
CA ARG A 92 17.55 -20.61 -4.06
C ARG A 92 16.97 -19.68 -2.99
N SER A 93 15.93 -20.13 -2.28
CA SER A 93 15.32 -19.37 -1.19
C SER A 93 16.31 -19.13 -0.04
N SER A 94 17.04 -20.17 0.37
CA SER A 94 18.08 -20.08 1.40
C SER A 94 19.22 -19.14 0.97
N TYR A 95 19.67 -19.25 -0.29
CA TYR A 95 20.67 -18.35 -0.85
C TYR A 95 20.20 -16.88 -0.82
N LEU A 96 19.01 -16.59 -1.35
CA LEU A 96 18.50 -15.22 -1.40
C LEU A 96 18.29 -14.63 0.00
N LEU A 97 17.85 -15.43 0.97
CA LEU A 97 17.70 -14.98 2.36
C LEU A 97 19.04 -14.53 2.95
N GLY A 98 20.08 -15.34 2.79
CA GLY A 98 21.44 -14.97 3.23
C GLY A 98 21.95 -13.71 2.53
N GLU A 99 21.70 -13.57 1.23
CA GLU A 99 22.07 -12.35 0.49
C GLU A 99 21.29 -11.11 0.98
N PHE A 100 20.00 -11.24 1.32
CA PHE A 100 19.24 -10.13 1.89
C PHE A 100 19.80 -9.68 3.25
N GLU A 101 20.21 -10.60 4.11
CA GLU A 101 20.85 -10.26 5.38
C GLU A 101 22.18 -9.51 5.15
N ASN A 102 23.01 -10.02 4.24
CA ASN A 102 24.27 -9.37 3.86
C ASN A 102 24.06 -7.97 3.28
N LEU A 103 23.11 -7.80 2.35
CA LEU A 103 22.77 -6.51 1.76
C LEU A 103 22.24 -5.54 2.83
N HIS A 104 21.43 -6.02 3.77
CA HIS A 104 20.90 -5.19 4.86
C HIS A 104 22.02 -4.65 5.76
N LEU A 105 23.05 -5.45 6.04
CA LEU A 105 24.24 -4.99 6.77
C LEU A 105 25.01 -3.92 6.00
N ARG A 106 25.30 -4.16 4.71
CA ARG A 106 26.04 -3.19 3.88
C ARG A 106 25.29 -1.87 3.70
N ILE A 107 23.97 -1.90 3.57
CA ILE A 107 23.16 -0.66 3.49
C ILE A 107 23.32 0.16 4.76
N LYS A 108 23.32 -0.47 5.95
CA LYS A 108 23.57 0.24 7.20
C LYS A 108 24.96 0.87 7.24
N GLU A 109 25.99 0.19 6.75
CA GLU A 109 27.36 0.71 6.70
C GLU A 109 27.47 2.00 5.87
N ILE A 110 26.71 2.12 4.78
CA ILE A 110 26.66 3.34 3.95
C ILE A 110 26.16 4.55 4.75
N ASP A 111 25.24 4.35 5.69
CA ASP A 111 24.72 5.42 6.56
C ASP A 111 25.72 5.85 7.65
N PHE A 112 26.69 4.99 8.00
CA PHE A 112 27.71 5.28 9.03
C PHE A 112 28.91 6.10 8.50
N ASP A 113 29.34 5.86 7.26
CA ASP A 113 30.52 6.55 6.67
C ASP A 113 30.27 8.03 6.32
N GLY A 114 29.00 8.47 6.35
CA GLY A 114 28.59 9.87 6.10
C GLY A 114 28.72 10.82 7.30
N ASN A 115 29.03 10.32 8.50
CA ASN A 115 29.14 11.12 9.72
C ASN A 115 30.54 11.08 10.33
N ASN A 116 31.56 11.56 9.61
CA ASN A 116 32.78 12.00 10.26
C ASN A 116 32.58 13.42 10.82
N VAL A 117 31.84 13.52 11.92
CA VAL A 117 31.85 14.70 12.79
C VAL A 117 32.46 14.28 14.11
N ASN A 118 33.65 14.82 14.36
CA ASN A 118 34.51 14.66 15.54
C ASN A 118 33.74 14.49 16.87
N PRO A 119 34.14 13.56 17.76
CA PRO A 119 33.54 13.42 19.08
C PRO A 119 34.09 14.52 20.01
N HIS A 120 33.36 15.64 20.11
CA HIS A 120 33.53 16.54 21.25
C HIS A 120 32.24 16.66 22.05
N SER A 121 32.31 16.06 23.24
CA SER A 121 31.48 16.26 24.42
C SER A 121 30.70 17.58 24.46
N ASN A 122 29.38 17.51 24.59
CA ASN A 122 28.76 18.10 25.77
C ASN A 122 27.34 17.55 26.00
N SER A 123 27.15 17.03 27.20
CA SER A 123 25.85 16.75 27.81
C SER A 123 24.95 17.99 27.77
N LYS A 124 23.81 17.90 27.08
CA LYS A 124 22.61 18.66 27.44
C LYS A 124 21.40 17.72 27.43
N SER A 125 20.67 17.81 28.53
CA SER A 125 19.47 17.09 28.93
C SER A 125 18.51 16.78 27.78
N ARG A 126 18.06 15.53 27.76
CA ARG A 126 16.91 15.05 26.98
C ARG A 126 15.66 15.80 27.42
N GLU A 127 15.30 16.85 26.70
CA GLU A 127 13.93 17.37 26.73
C GLU A 127 13.03 16.32 26.08
N GLN A 128 12.27 15.65 26.93
CA GLN A 128 11.22 14.74 26.52
C GLN A 128 10.11 15.57 25.87
N ARG A 129 10.15 15.71 24.54
CA ARG A 129 9.00 16.20 23.78
C ARG A 129 7.95 15.10 23.78
N ASP A 130 6.99 15.21 24.70
CA ASP A 130 5.74 14.44 24.62
C ASP A 130 5.02 14.85 23.33
N ILE A 131 5.15 14.00 22.31
CA ILE A 131 4.33 14.07 21.12
C ILE A 131 2.95 13.57 21.53
N GLN A 132 2.00 14.48 21.70
CA GLN A 132 0.60 14.10 21.89
C GLN A 132 -0.07 13.83 20.53
N ASP A 133 -0.89 12.79 20.51
CA ASP A 133 -1.68 12.44 19.33
C ASP A 133 -2.60 13.61 18.92
N PRO A 134 -2.71 13.91 17.61
CA PRO A 134 -3.59 14.96 17.13
C PRO A 134 -5.05 14.64 17.49
N THR A 135 -5.79 15.67 17.89
CA THR A 135 -7.18 15.55 18.33
C THR A 135 -8.02 14.84 17.27
N GLU A 136 -8.75 13.80 17.66
CA GLU A 136 -9.54 12.98 16.74
C GLU A 136 -10.62 13.83 16.05
N VAL A 137 -10.43 14.12 14.76
CA VAL A 137 -11.42 14.83 13.94
C VAL A 137 -12.18 13.80 13.09
N ARG A 138 -13.51 13.81 13.17
CA ARG A 138 -14.35 12.89 12.39
C ARG A 138 -14.24 13.23 10.90
N ALA A 139 -13.88 12.25 10.08
CA ALA A 139 -13.81 12.41 8.63
C ALA A 139 -15.15 12.86 8.03
N LYS A 140 -15.08 13.71 7.00
CA LYS A 140 -16.24 14.20 6.23
C LYS A 140 -17.02 12.99 5.69
N GLY A 141 -18.28 12.83 6.13
CA GLY A 141 -19.14 11.69 5.77
C GLY A 141 -19.39 10.65 6.87
N CYS A 142 -18.78 10.77 8.05
CA CYS A 142 -19.01 9.86 9.18
C CYS A 142 -20.31 10.20 9.97
N GLY A 143 -21.44 10.23 9.27
CA GLY A 143 -22.75 10.26 9.92
C GLY A 143 -23.05 8.92 10.58
N LYS A 144 -23.73 8.91 11.74
CA LYS A 144 -24.24 7.66 12.31
C LYS A 144 -25.26 7.08 11.33
N ARG A 145 -25.07 5.84 10.88
CA ARG A 145 -26.03 5.14 10.02
C ARG A 145 -27.43 5.20 10.63
N LEU A 146 -28.43 5.56 9.82
CA LEU A 146 -29.83 5.49 10.21
C LEU A 146 -30.20 4.03 10.54
N LYS A 147 -30.56 3.80 11.80
CA LYS A 147 -31.01 2.49 12.28
C LYS A 147 -32.52 2.36 12.09
N SER A 148 -32.94 1.21 11.57
CA SER A 148 -34.36 0.83 11.44
C SER A 148 -35.06 0.77 12.81
N LEU A 149 -36.38 0.96 12.84
CA LEU A 149 -37.19 0.81 14.07
C LEU A 149 -37.00 -0.58 14.70
N LYS A 150 -36.88 -1.64 13.88
CA LYS A 150 -36.59 -3.01 14.33
C LYS A 150 -35.22 -3.10 15.02
N GLU A 151 -34.23 -2.41 14.48
CA GLU A 151 -32.86 -2.40 15.01
C GLU A 151 -32.76 -1.61 16.32
N LYS A 152 -33.51 -0.50 16.45
CA LYS A 152 -33.64 0.24 17.71
C LYS A 152 -34.30 -0.58 18.80
N ALA A 153 -35.29 -1.41 18.47
CA ALA A 153 -35.95 -2.33 19.41
C ALA A 153 -35.00 -3.45 19.89
N ILE A 154 -34.22 -4.04 18.98
CA ILE A 154 -33.25 -5.12 19.31
C ILE A 154 -32.10 -4.61 20.19
N SER A 155 -31.61 -3.38 19.96
CA SER A 155 -30.54 -2.80 20.78
C SER A 155 -30.92 -2.48 22.23
N ARG A 156 -32.23 -2.46 22.55
CA ARG A 156 -32.72 -2.32 23.93
C ARG A 156 -32.77 -3.67 24.68
N GLY A 157 -32.57 -4.78 23.96
CA GLY A 157 -32.40 -6.11 24.53
C GLY A 157 -30.95 -6.31 24.92
N ASN A 158 -30.67 -6.07 26.20
CA ASN A 158 -29.42 -6.41 26.86
C ASN A 158 -28.99 -7.86 26.51
N ARG A 159 -27.89 -8.05 25.77
CA ARG A 159 -27.36 -9.38 25.44
C ARG A 159 -26.87 -10.05 26.72
N GLN A 160 -27.46 -11.20 27.05
CA GLN A 160 -27.11 -12.01 28.20
C GLN A 160 -26.34 -13.25 27.76
N TYR A 161 -25.22 -13.53 28.42
CA TYR A 161 -24.51 -14.80 28.27
C TYR A 161 -25.04 -15.79 29.32
N SER A 162 -25.54 -16.94 28.87
CA SER A 162 -26.40 -17.84 29.66
C SER A 162 -25.71 -18.56 30.83
N PHE A 163 -24.38 -18.62 30.88
CA PHE A 163 -23.68 -19.42 31.89
C PHE A 163 -23.49 -18.72 33.24
N TYR A 164 -23.41 -17.38 33.25
CA TYR A 164 -23.22 -16.58 34.47
C TYR A 164 -24.31 -15.52 34.67
N GLY A 165 -25.31 -15.44 33.77
CA GLY A 165 -26.41 -14.48 33.86
C GLY A 165 -26.00 -13.00 33.75
N ALA A 166 -24.72 -12.72 33.54
CA ALA A 166 -24.19 -11.38 33.47
C ALA A 166 -24.45 -10.75 32.10
N VAL A 167 -24.84 -9.48 32.15
CA VAL A 167 -25.35 -8.72 31.02
C VAL A 167 -24.23 -7.86 30.42
N GLY A 168 -24.15 -7.79 29.09
CA GLY A 168 -23.31 -6.80 28.41
C GLY A 168 -21.92 -7.27 27.98
N HIS A 169 -21.63 -8.57 28.07
CA HIS A 169 -20.42 -9.15 27.48
C HIS A 169 -20.74 -10.48 26.76
N ASP A 170 -19.84 -10.92 25.90
CA ASP A 170 -19.93 -12.21 25.20
C ASP A 170 -18.88 -13.21 25.73
N LYS A 171 -18.91 -14.47 25.26
CA LYS A 171 -17.96 -15.51 25.71
C LYS A 171 -16.49 -15.09 25.60
N ARG A 172 -16.15 -14.22 24.66
CA ARG A 172 -14.76 -13.79 24.40
C ARG A 172 -14.32 -12.62 25.28
N THR A 173 -15.28 -11.91 25.87
CA THR A 173 -15.06 -10.74 26.74
C THR A 173 -15.37 -11.02 28.21
N CYS A 174 -15.68 -12.26 28.56
CA CYS A 174 -15.86 -12.69 29.94
C CYS A 174 -14.51 -12.78 30.66
N THR A 175 -14.25 -11.86 31.58
CA THR A 175 -13.02 -11.79 32.39
C THR A 175 -12.95 -12.87 33.48
N SER A 176 -14.00 -13.67 33.66
CA SER A 176 -14.06 -14.77 34.64
C SER A 176 -13.36 -16.05 34.20
N SER A 177 -12.70 -16.08 33.04
CA SER A 177 -11.96 -17.25 32.53
C SER A 177 -10.48 -17.23 32.91
N ILE A 178 -10.18 -17.04 34.19
CA ILE A 178 -8.87 -17.35 34.77
C ILE A 178 -9.10 -18.42 35.84
N PHE A 179 -8.25 -19.46 35.85
CA PHE A 179 -8.30 -20.77 36.53
C PHE A 179 -8.84 -21.89 35.62
N ASN A 180 -8.07 -22.91 35.20
CA ASN A 180 -6.83 -23.47 35.73
C ASN A 180 -5.97 -24.07 34.61
N SER A 181 -4.67 -23.75 34.63
CA SER A 181 -3.60 -24.66 34.23
C SER A 181 -3.47 -25.72 35.33
N MET A 182 -3.57 -27.01 35.00
CA MET A 182 -2.85 -28.06 35.73
C MET A 182 -2.55 -29.25 34.80
N TYR A 183 -1.25 -29.46 34.58
CA TYR A 183 -0.53 -30.73 34.51
C TYR A 183 -1.19 -31.94 33.84
N PHE A 184 -0.52 -32.49 32.82
CA PHE A 184 -0.19 -33.92 32.79
C PHE A 184 1.13 -34.14 32.03
N HIS A 185 2.19 -34.41 32.80
CA HIS A 185 3.33 -35.20 32.38
C HIS A 185 3.07 -36.63 32.89
N LEU A 186 2.87 -37.55 31.95
CA LEU A 186 3.40 -38.92 31.88
C LEU A 186 2.85 -39.56 30.60
#